data_AF-A0A5E4L3S4-F1
#
_entry.id   AF-A0A5E4L3S4-F1
#
_cell.length_a   1.000
_cell.length_b   1.000
_cell.length_c   1.000
_cell.angle_alpha   90.00
_cell.angle_beta   90.00
_cell.angle_gamma   90.00
#
_symmetry.space_group_name_H-M   'P 1'
#
loop_
_entity.id
_entity.type
_entity.pdbx_description
1 polymer ?
#
loop_
_entity_poly.entity_id
_entity_poly.type
_entity_poly.pdbx_seq_one_letter_code
_entity_poly.pdbx_strand_id
1 'polypeptide(L)'
;MKPTNETKESSAKFTCFRNRELNMTNFKNPQDFFGSYIGYYDGRNAKLVIGDVKADSPWPMFHLTFTDLDRNEVYVGTHQHRGNQGHVLTDIKLNKKGGGGAVNWSRLHLHTWDIAHLSGVSLWNGIEFGMYFKRF
;
A
#
# COMPACT_ATOMS: atom_id res chain seq x y z
N MET A 1 -24.75 -45.92 47.63
CA MET A 1 -23.66 -46.28 46.68
C MET A 1 -23.51 -45.13 45.67
N LYS A 2 -22.30 -44.56 45.54
CA LYS A 2 -21.83 -43.77 44.36
C LYS A 2 -21.82 -44.68 43.10
N PRO A 3 -21.82 -44.19 41.83
CA PRO A 3 -20.98 -43.10 41.25
C PRO A 3 -21.74 -42.08 40.33
N THR A 4 -21.40 -40.78 40.29
CA THR A 4 -20.45 -40.03 39.41
C THR A 4 -20.62 -40.15 37.89
N ASN A 5 -20.75 -38.99 37.22
CA ASN A 5 -20.12 -38.53 35.95
C ASN A 5 -21.03 -37.45 35.30
N GLU A 6 -20.61 -36.38 34.64
CA GLU A 6 -19.32 -35.80 34.25
C GLU A 6 -19.67 -34.40 33.72
N THR A 7 -19.07 -33.34 34.28
CA THR A 7 -19.18 -31.99 33.72
C THR A 7 -18.17 -31.87 32.60
N LYS A 8 -18.64 -31.76 31.35
CA LYS A 8 -17.78 -31.51 30.18
C LYS A 8 -17.33 -30.05 30.18
N GLU A 9 -16.17 -29.79 30.74
CA GLU A 9 -15.37 -28.61 30.38
C GLU A 9 -14.76 -28.84 28.99
N SER A 10 -15.35 -28.21 27.97
CA SER A 10 -14.77 -28.18 26.63
C SER A 10 -13.79 -27.02 26.53
N SER A 11 -12.51 -27.33 26.76
CA SER A 11 -11.34 -26.56 26.32
C SER A 11 -11.42 -26.24 24.82
N ALA A 12 -11.79 -25.00 24.49
CA ALA A 12 -11.73 -24.48 23.13
C ALA A 12 -10.37 -23.78 22.92
N LYS A 13 -9.43 -24.61 22.45
CA LYS A 13 -8.25 -24.32 21.63
C LYS A 13 -8.02 -22.84 21.27
N PHE A 14 -6.94 -22.28 21.82
CA PHE A 14 -6.22 -21.15 21.23
C PHE A 14 -5.78 -21.52 19.81
N THR A 15 -6.54 -21.10 18.80
CA THR A 15 -6.08 -21.16 17.41
C THR A 15 -4.98 -20.13 17.20
N CYS A 16 -3.76 -20.67 17.09
CA CYS A 16 -2.59 -20.04 16.49
C CYS A 16 -2.98 -19.13 15.32
N PHE A 17 -2.55 -17.86 15.37
CA PHE A 17 -2.62 -16.94 14.24
C PHE A 17 -1.89 -17.60 13.06
N ARG A 18 -2.65 -18.08 12.06
CA ARG A 18 -2.07 -18.46 10.77
C ARG A 18 -1.41 -17.21 10.20
N ASN A 19 -0.08 -17.23 10.14
CA ASN A 19 0.66 -16.43 9.17
C ASN A 19 -0.02 -16.63 7.82
N ARG A 20 -0.66 -15.59 7.27
CA ARG A 20 -1.00 -15.56 5.86
C ARG A 20 0.33 -15.70 5.14
N GLU A 21 0.57 -16.86 4.52
CA GLU A 21 1.51 -16.95 3.42
C GLU A 21 1.10 -15.85 2.44
N LEU A 22 1.91 -14.79 2.39
CA LEU A 22 1.81 -13.80 1.32
C LEU A 22 2.20 -14.58 0.07
N ASN A 23 1.20 -15.08 -0.67
CA ASN A 23 1.42 -15.68 -1.97
C ASN A 23 2.23 -14.70 -2.80
N MET A 24 3.51 -15.02 -3.02
CA MET A 24 4.40 -14.25 -3.88
C MET A 24 3.80 -14.26 -5.28
N THR A 25 3.06 -13.21 -5.58
CA THR A 25 2.38 -13.07 -6.86
C THR A 25 3.29 -12.20 -7.72
N ASN A 26 3.67 -12.70 -8.89
CA ASN A 26 4.48 -11.96 -9.84
C ASN A 26 3.63 -10.88 -10.52
N PHE A 27 4.26 -9.76 -10.86
CA PHE A 27 3.65 -8.69 -11.63
C PHE A 27 3.13 -9.20 -12.98
N LYS A 28 1.90 -8.80 -13.33
CA LYS A 28 1.20 -9.11 -14.58
C LYS A 28 0.77 -7.86 -15.32
N ASN A 29 0.26 -6.86 -14.60
CA ASN A 29 -0.27 -5.64 -15.22
C ASN A 29 -0.28 -4.46 -14.23
N PRO A 30 -0.46 -3.23 -14.71
CA PRO A 30 -0.48 -2.05 -13.83
C PRO A 30 -1.58 -2.08 -12.75
N GLN A 31 -2.67 -2.81 -12.93
CA GLN A 31 -3.70 -2.97 -11.87
C GLN A 31 -3.19 -3.74 -10.66
N ASP A 32 -2.06 -4.46 -10.77
CA ASP A 32 -1.41 -5.08 -9.62
C ASP A 32 -0.89 -4.04 -8.61
N PHE A 33 -0.84 -2.74 -8.94
CA PHE A 33 -0.59 -1.69 -7.97
C PHE A 33 -1.77 -1.48 -6.99
N PHE A 34 -2.97 -1.91 -7.33
CA PHE A 34 -4.14 -1.69 -6.48
C PHE A 34 -4.00 -2.40 -5.13
N GLY A 35 -4.35 -1.69 -4.06
CA GLY A 35 -4.26 -2.23 -2.70
C GLY A 35 -4.01 -1.18 -1.64
N SER A 36 -3.92 -1.66 -0.41
CA SER A 36 -3.50 -0.88 0.76
C SER A 36 -2.13 -1.34 1.22
N TYR A 37 -1.27 -0.38 1.56
CA TYR A 37 0.11 -0.60 1.92
C TYR A 37 0.48 0.22 3.16
N ILE A 38 1.37 -0.34 3.96
CA ILE A 38 1.96 0.27 5.15
C ILE A 38 3.48 0.25 5.02
N GLY A 39 4.17 1.28 5.48
CA GLY A 39 5.62 1.31 5.42
C GLY A 39 6.20 2.65 5.81
N TYR A 40 7.25 3.05 5.11
CA TYR A 40 8.05 4.23 5.41
C TYR A 40 8.16 5.19 4.23
N TYR A 41 8.03 6.48 4.54
CA TYR A 41 8.22 7.59 3.62
C TYR A 41 9.19 8.57 4.28
N ASP A 42 10.39 8.78 3.70
CA ASP A 42 11.37 9.74 4.24
C ASP A 42 11.64 9.49 5.74
N GLY A 43 11.85 8.22 6.09
CA GLY A 43 12.10 7.75 7.45
C GLY A 43 10.89 7.73 8.40
N ARG A 44 9.69 8.12 7.95
CA ARG A 44 8.47 8.24 8.78
C ARG A 44 7.43 7.19 8.45
N ASN A 45 6.61 6.81 9.44
CA ASN A 45 5.55 5.84 9.21
C ASN A 45 4.51 6.41 8.25
N ALA A 46 4.10 5.60 7.29
CA ALA A 46 3.14 6.02 6.29
C ALA A 46 2.23 4.88 5.81
N LYS A 47 1.06 5.27 5.35
CA LYS A 47 0.08 4.41 4.68
C LYS A 47 -0.17 4.91 3.27
N LEU A 48 -0.29 3.98 2.33
CA LEU A 48 -0.63 4.26 0.94
C LEU A 48 -1.81 3.39 0.51
N VAL A 49 -2.81 4.00 -0.11
CA VAL A 49 -3.91 3.29 -0.77
C VAL A 49 -3.90 3.68 -2.24
N ILE A 50 -3.86 2.68 -3.10
CA ILE A 50 -3.92 2.85 -4.55
C ILE A 50 -5.18 2.13 -5.03
N GLY A 51 -6.09 2.89 -5.65
CA GLY A 51 -7.33 2.38 -6.21
C GLY A 51 -7.55 2.87 -7.63
N ASP A 52 -8.67 2.46 -8.20
CA ASP A 52 -9.10 2.88 -9.53
C ASP A 52 -9.94 4.16 -9.45
N VAL A 53 -9.83 5.01 -10.47
CA VAL A 53 -10.85 6.03 -10.75
C VAL A 53 -11.76 5.42 -11.83
N LYS A 54 -12.98 5.01 -11.44
CA LYS A 54 -14.02 4.68 -12.43
C LYS A 54 -14.35 5.93 -13.24
N ALA A 55 -13.73 6.07 -14.40
CA ALA A 55 -14.15 6.92 -15.49
C ALA A 55 -13.63 6.29 -16.77
N ASP A 56 -14.40 6.40 -17.85
CA ASP A 56 -14.25 5.81 -19.20
C ASP A 56 -12.92 6.14 -19.92
N SER A 57 -11.80 5.96 -19.25
CA SER A 57 -10.45 6.23 -19.73
C SER A 57 -9.90 4.98 -20.40
N PRO A 58 -9.36 5.08 -21.62
CA PRO A 58 -8.70 3.95 -22.28
C PRO A 58 -7.39 3.51 -21.59
N TRP A 59 -6.94 4.24 -20.56
CA TRP A 59 -5.72 3.97 -19.79
C TRP A 59 -6.02 3.83 -18.30
N PRO A 60 -5.31 2.96 -17.56
CA PRO A 60 -5.49 2.83 -16.12
C PRO A 60 -5.17 4.16 -15.43
N MET A 61 -6.15 4.65 -14.67
CA MET A 61 -6.04 5.86 -13.86
C MET A 61 -5.99 5.47 -12.40
N PHE A 62 -4.87 5.74 -11.75
CA PHE A 62 -4.69 5.44 -10.34
C PHE A 62 -5.21 6.61 -9.50
N HIS A 63 -6.06 6.31 -8.52
CA HIS A 63 -6.33 7.20 -7.40
C HIS A 63 -5.41 6.83 -6.24
N LEU A 64 -4.59 7.77 -5.80
CA LEU A 64 -3.66 7.58 -4.69
C LEU A 64 -4.13 8.37 -3.48
N THR A 65 -4.23 7.69 -2.34
CA THR A 65 -4.38 8.31 -1.02
C THR A 65 -3.18 7.94 -0.17
N PHE A 66 -2.34 8.91 0.14
CA PHE A 66 -1.17 8.78 0.99
C PHE A 66 -1.46 9.41 2.35
N THR A 67 -1.06 8.75 3.43
CA THR A 67 -1.18 9.26 4.80
C THR A 67 0.19 9.19 5.46
N ASP A 68 0.72 10.34 5.82
CA ASP A 68 1.87 10.47 6.71
C ASP A 68 1.34 10.28 8.14
N LEU A 69 1.62 9.12 8.73
CA LEU A 69 1.03 8.72 10.01
C LEU A 69 1.66 9.50 11.17
N ASP A 70 2.94 9.85 11.04
CA ASP A 70 3.66 10.57 12.08
C ASP A 70 3.22 12.05 12.14
N ARG A 71 2.85 12.66 11.01
CA ARG A 71 2.29 14.02 10.97
C ARG A 71 0.78 14.09 11.00
N ASN A 72 0.10 12.95 10.89
CA ASN A 72 -1.35 12.86 10.71
C ASN A 72 -1.84 13.72 9.52
N GLU A 73 -1.12 13.64 8.40
CA GLU A 73 -1.42 14.40 7.17
C GLU A 73 -1.86 13.46 6.05
N VAL A 74 -2.90 13.84 5.32
CA VAL A 74 -3.42 13.08 4.18
C VAL A 74 -3.17 13.83 2.89
N TYR A 75 -2.69 13.12 1.87
CA TYR A 75 -2.41 13.62 0.54
C TYR A 75 -3.15 12.78 -0.49
N VAL A 76 -3.72 13.42 -1.51
CA VAL A 76 -4.50 12.75 -2.54
C VAL A 76 -4.09 13.23 -3.93
N GLY A 77 -4.18 12.34 -4.91
CA GLY A 77 -3.91 12.68 -6.29
C GLY A 77 -4.33 11.57 -7.24
N THR A 78 -4.36 11.90 -8.52
CA THR A 78 -4.58 10.92 -9.59
C THR A 78 -3.33 10.83 -10.44
N HIS A 79 -2.99 9.62 -10.86
CA HIS A 79 -1.85 9.39 -11.75
C HIS A 79 -2.30 8.55 -12.95
N GLN A 80 -2.00 9.04 -14.15
CA GLN A 80 -2.25 8.31 -15.38
C GLN A 80 -1.00 7.51 -15.73
N HIS A 81 -1.14 6.20 -15.94
CA HIS A 81 -0.04 5.42 -16.46
C HIS A 81 0.23 5.81 -17.92
N ARG A 82 1.33 6.54 -18.16
CA ARG A 82 1.77 6.91 -19.51
C ARG A 82 3.16 6.32 -19.74
N GLY A 83 3.24 5.12 -20.32
CA GLY A 83 4.54 4.58 -20.72
C GLY A 83 4.60 3.06 -20.82
N ASN A 84 5.78 2.56 -21.22
CA ASN A 84 6.09 1.14 -21.40
C ASN A 84 6.65 0.46 -20.13
N GLN A 85 6.76 1.22 -19.02
CA GLN A 85 7.32 0.74 -17.76
C GLN A 85 6.21 0.27 -16.82
N GLY A 86 5.48 -0.78 -17.20
CA GLY A 86 4.23 -1.23 -16.55
C GLY A 86 4.26 -1.38 -15.02
N HIS A 87 5.43 -1.61 -14.43
CA HIS A 87 5.64 -1.80 -13.00
C HIS A 87 6.24 -0.56 -12.29
N VAL A 88 6.28 0.59 -12.97
CA VAL A 88 6.82 1.85 -12.45
C VAL A 88 5.85 3.00 -12.75
N LEU A 89 5.54 3.79 -11.73
CA LEU A 89 4.81 5.04 -11.83
C LEU A 89 5.79 6.19 -11.58
N THR A 90 5.85 7.19 -12.46
CA THR A 90 6.79 8.32 -12.35
C THR A 90 6.06 9.64 -12.13
N ASP A 91 6.76 10.69 -11.69
CA ASP A 91 6.24 12.06 -11.66
C ASP A 91 4.89 12.20 -10.92
N ILE A 92 4.76 11.50 -9.80
CA ILE A 92 3.54 11.50 -9.00
C ILE A 92 3.52 12.76 -8.15
N LYS A 93 2.43 13.52 -8.24
CA LYS A 93 2.16 14.66 -7.36
C LYS A 93 0.87 14.44 -6.58
N LEU A 94 0.96 14.48 -5.25
CA LEU A 94 -0.19 14.39 -4.36
C LEU A 94 -0.33 15.69 -3.58
N ASN A 95 -1.56 16.23 -3.52
CA ASN A 95 -1.85 17.47 -2.81
C ASN A 95 -2.41 17.15 -1.43
N LYS A 96 -2.07 17.96 -0.43
CA LYS A 96 -2.58 17.81 0.93
C LYS A 96 -4.10 18.00 0.94
N LYS A 97 -4.83 17.08 1.55
CA LYS A 97 -6.28 17.16 1.69
C LYS A 97 -6.64 18.27 2.68
N GLY A 98 -7.45 19.24 2.24
CA GLY A 98 -8.00 20.29 3.11
C GLY A 98 -7.02 21.40 3.50
N GLY A 99 -5.90 21.58 2.77
CA GLY A 99 -4.95 22.65 3.07
C GLY A 99 -3.92 22.89 1.97
N GLY A 100 -2.95 23.75 2.25
CA GLY A 100 -1.78 23.97 1.38
C GLY A 100 -0.69 22.93 1.63
N GLY A 101 -0.06 22.46 0.55
CA GLY A 101 1.05 21.52 0.60
C GLY A 101 0.92 20.42 -0.44
N ALA A 102 2.06 19.87 -0.87
CA ALA A 102 2.12 18.76 -1.78
C ALA A 102 3.34 17.89 -1.48
N VAL A 103 3.24 16.62 -1.83
CA VAL A 103 4.37 15.70 -1.91
C VAL A 103 4.56 15.33 -3.38
N ASN A 104 5.82 15.23 -3.79
CA ASN A 104 6.21 14.81 -5.13
C ASN A 104 7.02 13.53 -5.01
N TRP A 105 6.70 12.53 -5.81
CA TRP A 105 7.47 11.31 -5.92
C TRP A 105 8.01 11.18 -7.33
N SER A 106 9.33 11.07 -7.46
CA SER A 106 9.95 10.89 -8.75
C SER A 106 9.58 9.53 -9.34
N ARG A 107 9.47 8.50 -8.50
CA ARG A 107 9.15 7.13 -8.91
C ARG A 107 8.56 6.27 -7.79
N LEU A 108 7.65 5.39 -8.15
CA LEU A 108 7.11 4.30 -7.34
C LEU A 108 7.15 3.01 -8.16
N HIS A 109 7.85 2.00 -7.65
CA HIS A 109 8.04 0.70 -8.29
C HIS A 109 7.23 -0.35 -7.56
N LEU A 110 6.53 -1.18 -8.33
CA LEU A 110 6.00 -2.45 -7.87
C LEU A 110 7.01 -3.54 -8.15
N HIS A 111 7.35 -4.33 -7.12
CA HIS A 111 8.37 -5.37 -7.26
C HIS A 111 7.82 -6.48 -8.15
N THR A 112 8.52 -6.77 -9.24
CA THR A 112 8.01 -7.67 -10.29
C THR A 112 7.93 -9.13 -9.87
N TRP A 113 8.75 -9.52 -8.89
CA TRP A 113 8.82 -10.86 -8.30
C TRP A 113 7.98 -11.00 -7.03
N ASP A 114 7.47 -9.89 -6.48
CA ASP A 114 6.60 -9.89 -5.30
C ASP A 114 5.76 -8.61 -5.23
N ILE A 115 4.53 -8.67 -5.75
CA ILE A 115 3.62 -7.52 -5.75
C ILE A 115 3.13 -7.10 -4.35
N ALA A 116 3.51 -7.82 -3.28
CA ALA A 116 3.26 -7.37 -1.92
C ALA A 116 4.14 -6.16 -1.54
N HIS A 117 5.17 -5.83 -2.33
CA HIS A 117 6.14 -4.80 -1.99
C HIS A 117 6.22 -3.67 -3.03
N LEU A 118 6.26 -2.45 -2.50
CA LEU A 118 6.56 -1.24 -3.24
C LEU A 118 7.87 -0.63 -2.73
N SER A 119 8.63 -0.04 -3.63
CA SER A 119 9.72 0.87 -3.26
C SER A 119 9.71 2.08 -4.17
N GLY A 120 10.24 3.20 -3.73
CA GLY A 120 10.28 4.38 -4.56
C GLY A 120 11.09 5.50 -3.97
N VAL A 121 10.93 6.67 -4.56
CA VAL A 121 11.66 7.85 -4.18
C VAL A 121 10.75 9.06 -4.16
N SER A 122 10.78 9.76 -3.03
CA SER A 122 10.15 11.06 -2.83
C SER A 122 11.15 12.18 -3.11
N LEU A 123 10.64 13.33 -3.54
CA LEU A 123 11.44 14.50 -3.87
C LEU A 123 11.05 15.66 -2.96
N TRP A 124 12.02 16.13 -2.18
CA TRP A 124 11.87 17.30 -1.32
C TRP A 124 13.03 18.27 -1.56
N ASN A 125 12.70 19.49 -1.98
CA ASN A 125 13.68 20.54 -2.30
C ASN A 125 14.81 20.08 -3.24
N GLY A 126 14.47 19.28 -4.26
CA GLY A 126 15.44 18.72 -5.22
C GLY A 126 16.25 17.53 -4.70
N ILE A 127 16.03 17.10 -3.44
CA ILE A 127 16.72 15.97 -2.82
C ILE A 127 15.79 14.74 -2.82
N GLU A 128 16.36 13.61 -3.20
CA GLU A 128 15.67 12.31 -3.26
C GLU A 128 15.74 11.57 -1.92
N PHE A 129 14.60 11.09 -1.43
CA PHE A 129 14.49 10.28 -0.21
C PHE A 129 13.75 8.98 -0.49
N GLY A 130 14.28 7.87 0.02
CA GLY A 130 13.71 6.54 -0.18
C GLY A 130 12.35 6.35 0.49
N MET A 131 11.52 5.53 -0.13
CA MET A 131 10.28 5.02 0.47
C MET A 131 10.12 3.52 0.18
N TYR A 132 9.44 2.83 1.08
CA TYR A 132 9.17 1.40 1.00
C TYR A 132 7.81 1.11 1.62
N PHE A 133 7.01 0.26 0.98
CA PHE A 133 5.73 -0.17 1.52
C PHE A 133 5.50 -1.66 1.32
N LYS A 134 4.74 -2.24 2.24
CA LYS A 134 4.26 -3.62 2.20
C LYS A 134 2.73 -3.65 2.24
N ARG A 135 2.13 -4.50 1.42
CA ARG A 135 0.68 -4.72 1.34
C ARG A 135 0.14 -5.37 2.62
N PHE A 136 -1.07 -4.99 3.06
CA PHE A 136 -1.75 -5.57 4.23
C PHE A 136 -3.24 -5.83 4.01
#